data_AF-A0AAC8UVR1-F1
#
_entry.id   AF-A0AAC8UVR1-F1
#
_cell.length_a   1.000
_cell.length_b   1.000
_cell.length_c   1.000
_cell.angle_alpha   90.00
_cell.angle_beta   90.00
_cell.angle_gamma   90.00
#
_symmetry.space_group_name_H-M   'P 1'
#
loop_
_entity.id
_entity.type
_entity.pdbx_description
1 polymer ?
#
loop_
_entity_poly.entity_id
_entity_poly.type
_entity_poly.pdbx_seq_one_letter_code
_entity_poly.pdbx_strand_id
1 'polypeptide(L)'
;MMECRMAWGKLNPCYDDALAIRKEVFIGEQGIDPKIELDGTDEDKMHYVGYVDDKPVTTARIDMLGGNRVKIQRVATVASARKHGYAGELIKQIIKDAKSSDVAHIELDAQLTALAFYEELGFKPVGEPFEEAGIQHRTVEYQEN
;
A
#
# COMPACT_ATOMS: atom_id res chain seq x y z
N MET A 1 3.16 6.81 -18.77
CA MET A 1 3.82 7.24 -17.52
C MET A 1 2.73 7.32 -16.47
N MET A 2 2.93 6.72 -15.30
CA MET A 2 1.95 6.81 -14.23
C MET A 2 2.09 8.13 -13.50
N GLU A 3 0.97 8.81 -13.23
CA GLU A 3 0.92 9.96 -12.33
C GLU A 3 0.58 9.48 -10.92
N CYS A 4 1.30 9.95 -9.90
CA CYS A 4 0.98 9.64 -8.51
C CYS A 4 0.31 10.84 -7.85
N ARG A 5 -0.90 10.64 -7.29
CA ARG A 5 -1.60 11.62 -6.45
C ARG A 5 -1.68 11.10 -5.03
N MET A 6 -1.71 11.99 -4.06
CA MET A 6 -1.84 11.62 -2.64
C MET A 6 -2.70 12.61 -1.88
N ALA A 7 -3.36 12.14 -0.83
CA ALA A 7 -4.13 13.01 0.05
C ALA A 7 -4.26 12.44 1.46
N TRP A 8 -4.33 13.35 2.44
CA TRP A 8 -4.57 13.01 3.83
C TRP A 8 -6.07 12.89 4.12
N GLY A 9 -6.45 11.85 4.85
CA GLY A 9 -7.81 11.61 5.31
C GLY A 9 -8.80 11.30 4.17
N LYS A 10 -10.09 11.38 4.49
CA LYS A 10 -11.19 10.86 3.64
C LYS A 10 -11.96 11.90 2.81
N LEU A 11 -11.71 13.19 3.02
CA LEU A 11 -12.52 14.26 2.43
C LEU A 11 -11.90 14.79 1.12
N ASN A 12 -11.55 13.89 0.20
CA ASN A 12 -10.91 14.25 -1.06
C ASN A 12 -11.13 13.16 -2.14
N PRO A 13 -11.10 13.52 -3.44
CA PRO A 13 -11.31 12.56 -4.52
C PRO A 13 -10.27 11.43 -4.59
N CYS A 14 -9.04 11.69 -4.16
CA CYS A 14 -7.98 10.68 -4.16
C CYS A 14 -8.29 9.52 -3.21
N TYR A 15 -8.93 9.80 -2.07
CA TYR A 15 -9.42 8.79 -1.16
C TYR A 15 -10.55 7.96 -1.78
N ASP A 16 -11.50 8.60 -2.46
CA ASP A 16 -12.60 7.90 -3.12
C ASP A 16 -12.07 6.89 -4.15
N ASP A 17 -11.06 7.29 -4.92
CA ASP A 17 -10.39 6.43 -5.90
C ASP A 17 -9.58 5.30 -5.24
N ALA A 18 -8.85 5.59 -4.16
CA ALA A 18 -8.14 4.58 -3.37
C ALA A 18 -9.12 3.52 -2.82
N LEU A 19 -10.23 3.99 -2.23
CA LEU A 19 -11.26 3.14 -1.66
C LEU A 19 -11.96 2.29 -2.73
N ALA A 20 -12.21 2.84 -3.92
CA ALA A 20 -12.78 2.10 -5.03
C ALA A 20 -11.89 0.91 -5.44
N ILE A 21 -10.59 1.14 -5.62
CA ILE A 21 -9.61 0.06 -5.92
C ILE A 21 -9.59 -0.98 -4.79
N ARG A 22 -9.52 -0.54 -3.53
CA ARG A 22 -9.49 -1.41 -2.36
C ARG A 22 -10.73 -2.29 -2.26
N LYS A 23 -11.92 -1.75 -2.50
CA LYS A 23 -13.17 -2.52 -2.53
C LYS A 23 -13.19 -3.54 -3.66
N GLU A 24 -12.78 -3.17 -4.86
CA GLU A 24 -12.69 -4.09 -5.99
C GLU A 24 -11.76 -5.26 -5.67
N VAL A 25 -10.55 -4.98 -5.19
CA VAL A 25 -9.51 -5.99 -4.99
C VAL A 25 -9.73 -6.79 -3.70
N PHE A 26 -9.85 -6.15 -2.54
CA PHE A 26 -9.91 -6.87 -1.27
C PHE A 26 -11.28 -7.51 -1.02
N ILE A 27 -12.38 -6.78 -1.26
CA ILE A 27 -13.73 -7.32 -1.03
C ILE A 27 -14.17 -8.15 -2.25
N GLY A 28 -14.07 -7.58 -3.46
CA GLY A 28 -14.56 -8.22 -4.68
C GLY A 28 -13.76 -9.45 -5.09
N GLU A 29 -12.43 -9.34 -5.19
CA GLU A 29 -11.58 -10.43 -5.66
C GLU A 29 -11.11 -11.37 -4.55
N GLN A 30 -10.63 -10.83 -3.42
CA GLN A 30 -10.06 -11.63 -2.33
C GLN A 30 -11.09 -12.10 -1.29
N GLY A 31 -12.33 -11.58 -1.34
CA GLY A 31 -13.39 -12.00 -0.43
C GLY A 31 -13.18 -11.57 1.03
N ILE A 32 -12.36 -10.54 1.28
CA ILE A 32 -12.16 -9.96 2.61
C ILE A 32 -13.47 -9.36 3.09
N ASP A 33 -13.85 -9.63 4.35
CA ASP A 33 -15.05 -9.05 4.96
C ASP A 33 -14.98 -7.51 4.86
N PRO A 34 -16.02 -6.83 4.34
CA PRO A 34 -16.08 -5.37 4.29
C PRO A 34 -15.77 -4.68 5.62
N LYS A 35 -16.06 -5.30 6.76
CA LYS A 35 -15.74 -4.76 8.09
C LYS A 35 -14.24 -4.75 8.42
N ILE A 36 -13.48 -5.67 7.84
CA ILE A 36 -12.01 -5.72 8.00
C ILE A 36 -11.35 -4.68 7.10
N GLU A 37 -11.90 -4.49 5.89
CA GLU A 37 -11.38 -3.49 4.95
C GLU A 37 -11.74 -2.06 5.36
N LEU A 38 -12.98 -1.84 5.79
CA LEU A 38 -13.49 -0.57 6.30
C LEU A 38 -13.26 -0.47 7.81
N ASP A 39 -11.99 -0.47 8.22
CA ASP A 39 -11.56 -0.47 9.62
C ASP A 39 -11.86 0.82 10.40
N GLY A 40 -12.36 1.86 9.73
CA GLY A 40 -12.73 3.14 10.33
C GLY A 40 -11.55 4.07 10.61
N THR A 41 -10.33 3.71 10.18
CA THR A 41 -9.12 4.50 10.43
C THR A 41 -8.70 5.39 9.26
N ASP A 42 -9.38 5.36 8.12
CA ASP A 42 -8.92 6.09 6.92
C ASP A 42 -8.79 7.62 7.07
N GLU A 43 -9.39 8.22 8.11
CA GLU A 43 -9.36 9.68 8.36
C GLU A 43 -8.00 10.21 8.83
N ASP A 44 -7.17 9.38 9.47
CA ASP A 44 -5.84 9.74 9.98
C ASP A 44 -4.69 9.10 9.18
N LYS A 45 -4.98 8.74 7.93
CA LYS A 45 -4.03 8.05 7.03
C LYS A 45 -3.77 8.88 5.78
N MET A 46 -2.60 8.67 5.18
CA MET A 46 -2.30 9.18 3.85
C MET A 46 -2.68 8.14 2.81
N HIS A 47 -3.33 8.54 1.73
CA HIS A 47 -3.74 7.65 0.64
C HIS A 47 -2.96 8.03 -0.62
N TYR A 48 -2.26 7.08 -1.23
CA TYR A 48 -1.55 7.23 -2.49
C TYR A 48 -2.33 6.51 -3.58
N VAL A 49 -2.46 7.12 -4.76
CA VAL A 49 -3.10 6.51 -5.93
C VAL A 49 -2.28 6.81 -7.18
N GLY A 50 -2.02 5.76 -7.95
CA GLY A 50 -1.40 5.84 -9.27
C GLY A 50 -2.44 5.90 -10.37
N TYR A 51 -2.29 6.83 -11.31
CA TYR A 51 -3.18 7.08 -12.43
C TYR A 51 -2.49 6.85 -13.76
N VAL A 52 -3.22 6.24 -14.70
CA VAL A 52 -2.81 6.09 -16.10
C VAL A 52 -3.96 6.58 -16.96
N ASP A 53 -3.70 7.58 -17.81
CA ASP A 53 -4.73 8.25 -18.62
C ASP A 53 -5.93 8.70 -17.77
N ASP A 54 -5.64 9.36 -16.65
CA ASP A 54 -6.60 9.82 -15.62
C ASP A 54 -7.44 8.74 -14.94
N LYS A 55 -7.12 7.46 -15.14
CA LYS A 55 -7.80 6.35 -14.46
C LYS A 55 -6.99 5.85 -13.27
N PRO A 56 -7.57 5.71 -12.07
CA PRO A 56 -6.89 5.14 -10.92
C PRO A 56 -6.65 3.65 -11.15
N VAL A 57 -5.41 3.19 -10.99
CA VAL A 57 -5.01 1.81 -11.30
C VAL A 57 -4.35 1.08 -10.12
N THR A 58 -3.72 1.80 -9.21
CA THR A 58 -3.01 1.23 -8.05
C THR A 58 -3.12 2.18 -6.85
N THR A 59 -3.10 1.64 -5.64
CA THR A 59 -3.21 2.42 -4.42
C THR A 59 -2.44 1.80 -3.26
N ALA A 60 -2.12 2.62 -2.26
CA ALA A 60 -1.61 2.22 -0.96
C ALA A 60 -2.07 3.23 0.10
N ARG A 61 -2.21 2.76 1.34
CA ARG A 61 -2.50 3.59 2.52
C ARG A 61 -1.26 3.63 3.40
N ILE A 62 -0.93 4.79 3.95
CA ILE A 62 0.22 4.97 4.85
C ILE A 62 -0.28 5.32 6.24
N ASP A 63 0.20 4.55 7.21
CA ASP A 63 0.05 4.82 8.63
C ASP A 63 1.34 5.43 9.18
N MET A 64 1.25 6.63 9.76
CA MET A 64 2.38 7.30 10.39
C MET A 64 2.47 6.84 11.84
N LEU A 65 3.44 5.99 12.13
CA LEU A 65 3.68 5.45 13.46
C LEU A 65 4.62 6.37 14.26
N GLY A 66 4.59 6.22 15.59
CA GLY A 66 5.53 6.92 16.45
C GLY A 66 7.00 6.58 16.16
N GLY A 67 7.90 7.54 16.41
CA GLY A 67 9.35 7.34 16.26
C GLY A 67 9.85 7.38 14.82
N ASN A 68 9.27 8.21 13.97
CA ASN A 68 9.64 8.38 12.55
C ASN A 68 9.53 7.07 11.76
N ARG A 69 8.46 6.32 12.00
CA ARG A 69 8.17 5.06 11.33
C ARG A 69 6.93 5.21 10.47
N VAL A 70 6.91 4.57 9.31
CA VAL A 70 5.71 4.48 8.48
C VAL A 70 5.41 3.04 8.14
N LYS A 71 4.12 2.69 8.16
CA LYS A 71 3.64 1.39 7.72
C LYS A 71 2.83 1.55 6.45
N ILE A 72 3.28 0.91 5.38
CA ILE A 72 2.52 0.81 4.13
C ILE A 72 1.49 -0.30 4.30
N GLN A 73 0.23 0.00 3.96
CA GLN A 73 -0.91 -0.88 4.12
C GLN A 73 -1.78 -0.85 2.86
N ARG A 74 -2.71 -1.80 2.75
CA ARG A 74 -3.78 -1.79 1.73
C ARG A 74 -3.26 -1.61 0.29
N VAL A 75 -2.11 -2.20 -0.04
CA VAL A 75 -1.52 -2.11 -1.38
C VAL A 75 -2.38 -2.93 -2.35
N ALA A 76 -2.99 -2.28 -3.32
CA ALA A 76 -3.90 -2.92 -4.27
C ALA A 76 -3.72 -2.37 -5.69
N THR A 77 -3.91 -3.22 -6.69
CA THR A 77 -3.86 -2.86 -8.11
C THR A 77 -4.98 -3.59 -8.83
N VAL A 78 -5.80 -2.85 -9.59
CA VAL A 78 -6.92 -3.42 -10.36
C VAL A 78 -6.41 -4.46 -11.35
N ALA A 79 -7.20 -5.51 -11.60
CA ALA A 79 -6.75 -6.66 -12.38
C ALA A 79 -6.20 -6.28 -13.78
N SER A 80 -6.83 -5.32 -14.44
CA SER A 80 -6.45 -4.83 -15.79
C SER A 80 -5.10 -4.12 -15.84
N ALA A 81 -4.58 -3.64 -14.70
CA ALA A 81 -3.36 -2.87 -14.61
C ALA A 81 -2.18 -3.63 -13.97
N ARG A 82 -2.38 -4.88 -13.56
CA ARG A 82 -1.32 -5.74 -13.01
C ARG A 82 -0.26 -6.07 -14.07
N LYS A 83 0.95 -6.43 -13.64
CA LYS A 83 2.11 -6.77 -14.50
C LYS A 83 2.63 -5.63 -15.38
N HIS A 84 2.18 -4.40 -15.18
CA HIS A 84 2.69 -3.20 -15.85
C HIS A 84 3.72 -2.42 -15.02
N GLY A 85 3.99 -2.84 -13.78
CA GLY A 85 4.97 -2.20 -12.89
C GLY A 85 4.43 -1.08 -12.00
N TYR A 86 3.17 -0.67 -12.16
CA TYR A 86 2.57 0.47 -11.45
C TYR A 86 2.63 0.39 -9.93
N ALA A 87 2.39 -0.79 -9.34
CA ALA A 87 2.54 -0.97 -7.89
C ALA A 87 3.98 -0.66 -7.43
N GLY A 88 4.98 -1.11 -8.19
CA GLY A 88 6.38 -0.82 -7.88
C GLY A 88 6.73 0.65 -8.04
N GLU A 89 6.19 1.33 -9.07
CA GLU A 89 6.34 2.78 -9.22
C GLU A 89 5.71 3.54 -8.04
N LEU A 90 4.52 3.12 -7.59
CA LEU A 90 3.83 3.72 -6.44
C LEU A 90 4.64 3.57 -5.15
N ILE A 91 5.12 2.35 -4.86
CA ILE A 91 5.92 2.08 -3.66
C ILE A 91 7.24 2.86 -3.69
N LYS A 92 7.90 2.97 -4.85
CA LYS A 92 9.12 3.79 -4.99
C LYS A 92 8.85 5.28 -4.71
N GLN A 93 7.70 5.80 -5.14
CA GLN A 93 7.30 7.17 -4.84
C GLN A 93 7.06 7.35 -3.32
N ILE A 94 6.36 6.42 -2.67
CA ILE A 94 6.14 6.43 -1.21
C ILE A 94 7.48 6.41 -0.45
N ILE A 95 8.42 5.55 -0.86
CA ILE A 95 9.76 5.49 -0.25
C ILE A 95 10.50 6.82 -0.40
N LYS A 96 10.44 7.44 -1.58
CA LYS A 96 11.08 8.74 -1.84
C LYS A 96 10.50 9.84 -0.95
N ASP A 97 9.18 9.88 -0.79
CA ASP A 97 8.50 10.89 0.02
C ASP A 97 8.77 10.70 1.52
N ALA A 98 8.78 9.45 1.98
CA ALA A 98 9.17 9.10 3.35
C ALA A 98 10.61 9.54 3.66
N LYS A 99 11.57 9.23 2.78
CA LYS A 99 12.97 9.65 2.94
C LYS A 99 13.14 11.16 2.95
N SER A 100 12.33 11.88 2.17
CA SER A 100 12.35 13.35 2.15
C SER A 100 11.77 13.99 3.42
N SER A 101 11.15 13.18 4.29
CA SER A 101 10.46 13.61 5.52
C SER A 101 11.14 13.08 6.80
N ASP A 102 12.42 12.72 6.73
CA ASP A 102 13.21 12.17 7.85
C ASP A 102 12.60 10.92 8.52
N VAL A 103 11.84 10.13 7.75
CA VAL A 103 11.36 8.80 8.18
C VAL A 103 12.55 7.84 8.25
N ALA A 104 12.74 7.25 9.44
CA ALA A 104 13.85 6.33 9.70
C ALA A 104 13.53 4.88 9.31
N HIS A 105 12.25 4.48 9.38
CA HIS A 105 11.85 3.11 9.08
C HIS A 105 10.56 3.05 8.26
N ILE A 106 10.57 2.19 7.24
CA ILE A 106 9.43 1.90 6.37
C ILE A 106 9.18 0.41 6.45
N GLU A 107 7.98 0.01 6.84
CA GLU A 107 7.60 -1.39 6.96
C GLU A 107 6.26 -1.66 6.28
N LEU A 108 5.97 -2.94 6.01
CA LEU A 108 4.64 -3.41 5.64
C LEU A 108 4.49 -4.89 5.95
N ASP A 109 3.25 -5.34 6.02
CA ASP A 109 2.92 -6.76 6.14
C ASP A 109 2.60 -7.30 4.75
N ALA A 110 3.57 -8.01 4.17
CA ALA A 110 3.46 -8.56 2.82
C ALA A 110 2.71 -9.89 2.88
N GLN A 111 1.69 -10.08 2.04
CA GLN A 111 1.21 -11.43 1.74
C GLN A 111 2.39 -12.28 1.27
N LEU A 112 2.50 -13.54 1.71
CA LEU A 112 3.64 -14.39 1.33
C LEU A 112 3.78 -14.55 -0.20
N THR A 113 2.67 -14.48 -0.92
CA THR A 113 2.61 -14.50 -2.39
C THR A 113 3.22 -13.26 -3.05
N ALA A 114 3.32 -12.14 -2.33
CA ALA A 114 3.90 -10.88 -2.77
C ALA A 114 5.30 -10.61 -2.21
N LEU A 115 5.88 -11.55 -1.44
CA LEU A 115 7.17 -11.33 -0.77
C LEU A 115 8.30 -11.00 -1.75
N ALA A 116 8.44 -11.79 -2.83
CA ALA A 116 9.46 -11.58 -3.85
C ALA A 116 9.36 -10.19 -4.52
N PHE A 117 8.13 -9.68 -4.71
CA PHE A 117 7.91 -8.34 -5.25
C PHE A 117 8.47 -7.25 -4.33
N TYR A 118 8.29 -7.37 -3.02
CA TYR A 118 8.85 -6.39 -2.08
C TYR A 118 10.37 -6.54 -1.92
N GLU A 119 10.90 -7.76 -2.01
CA GLU A 119 12.35 -7.99 -2.02
C GLU A 119 13.04 -7.29 -3.20
N GLU A 120 12.45 -7.34 -4.40
CA GLU A 120 12.92 -6.60 -5.58
C GLU A 120 12.91 -5.07 -5.39
N LEU A 121 12.06 -4.57 -4.48
CA LEU A 121 11.97 -3.15 -4.14
C LEU A 121 12.92 -2.74 -3.00
N GLY A 122 13.73 -3.67 -2.48
CA GLY A 122 14.69 -3.40 -1.40
C GLY A 122 14.15 -3.63 0.01
N PHE A 123 13.00 -4.28 0.16
CA PHE A 123 12.53 -4.74 1.46
C PHE A 123 13.19 -6.06 1.84
N LYS A 124 13.35 -6.30 3.14
CA LYS A 124 13.81 -7.58 3.69
C LYS A 124 12.83 -8.10 4.72
N PRO A 125 12.56 -9.42 4.74
CA PRO A 125 11.68 -10.00 5.74
C PRO A 125 12.26 -9.88 7.15
N VAL A 126 11.38 -9.61 8.10
CA VAL A 126 11.68 -9.56 9.53
C VAL A 126 10.70 -10.45 10.29
N GLY A 127 11.21 -11.17 11.30
CA GLY A 127 10.41 -12.10 12.08
C GLY A 127 9.86 -13.30 11.29
N GLU A 128 8.91 -13.98 11.93
CA GLU A 128 8.22 -15.18 11.42
C GLU A 128 6.93 -14.80 10.67
N PRO A 129 6.48 -15.63 9.71
CA PRO A 129 5.16 -15.47 9.11
C PRO A 129 4.02 -15.54 10.12
N PHE A 130 2.91 -14.86 9.83
CA PHE A 130 1.69 -14.86 10.64
C PHE A 130 0.44 -14.80 9.77
N GLU A 131 -0.73 -15.09 10.35
CA GLU A 131 -2.01 -15.06 9.65
C GLU A 131 -2.78 -13.77 9.96
N GLU A 132 -3.29 -13.11 8.92
CA GLU A 132 -4.21 -11.97 9.02
C GLU A 132 -5.34 -12.16 8.00
N ALA A 133 -6.59 -12.07 8.46
CA ALA A 133 -7.79 -12.28 7.64
C ALA A 133 -7.79 -13.59 6.83
N GLY A 134 -7.19 -14.66 7.37
CA GLY A 134 -7.08 -15.97 6.71
C GLY A 134 -5.98 -16.05 5.64
N ILE A 135 -5.13 -15.03 5.52
CA ILE A 135 -4.03 -14.96 4.57
C ILE A 135 -2.70 -14.93 5.34
N GLN A 136 -1.73 -15.70 4.85
CA GLN A 136 -0.39 -15.71 5.40
C GLN A 136 0.40 -14.49 4.96
N HIS A 137 0.96 -13.79 5.93
CA HIS A 137 1.75 -12.58 5.78
C HIS A 137 3.13 -12.74 6.42
N ARG A 138 4.04 -11.84 6.06
CA ARG A 138 5.32 -11.63 6.73
C ARG A 138 5.62 -10.14 6.75
N THR A 139 6.03 -9.62 7.90
CA THR A 139 6.51 -8.24 7.98
C THR A 139 7.81 -8.11 7.19
N VAL A 140 7.93 -7.03 6.42
CA VAL A 140 9.13 -6.69 5.68
C VAL A 140 9.49 -5.23 5.94
N GLU A 141 10.77 -4.94 6.03
CA GLU A 141 11.31 -3.60 6.28
C GLU A 141 12.19 -3.16 5.11
N TYR A 142 12.04 -1.91 4.68
CA TYR A 142 12.89 -1.33 3.65
C TYR A 142 14.31 -1.14 4.17
N GLN A 143 15.31 -1.60 3.41
CA GLN A 143 16.72 -1.38 3.74
C GLN A 143 17.38 -0.61 2.60
N GLU A 144 18.04 0.50 2.93
CA GLU A 144 18.95 1.14 1.98
C GLU A 144 20.14 0.22 1.71
N ASN A 145 20.47 0.08 0.42
CA ASN A 145 21.73 -0.51 -0.02
C ASN A 145 22.81 0.57 -0.08
#